data_AF-A0A484K0W9-F1
#
_entry.id   AF-A0A484K0W9-F1
#
_cell.length_a   1.000
_cell.length_b   1.000
_cell.length_c   1.000
_cell.angle_alpha   90.00
_cell.angle_beta   90.00
_cell.angle_gamma   90.00
#
_symmetry.space_group_name_H-M   'P 1'
#
loop_
_entity.id
_entity.type
_entity.pdbx_description
1 polymer ?
#
loop_
_entity_poly.entity_id
_entity_poly.type
_entity_poly.pdbx_seq_one_letter_code
_entity_poly.pdbx_strand_id
1 'polypeptide(L)'
;MLDQFYWAERMFWLGVAAEPLKRELLVPHKGGNGLEGAKMLANAINFALSSHVKARALEFATALSTEDGVSEAVKNLKEELGGST
;
A
#
# COMPACT_ATOMS: atom_id res chain seq x y z
N MET A 1 10.86 -4.63 -7.33
CA MET A 1 9.89 -5.11 -8.36
C MET A 1 8.97 -6.22 -7.85
N LEU A 2 9.41 -7.21 -7.05
CA LEU A 2 8.48 -8.16 -6.41
C LEU A 2 7.75 -7.54 -5.20
N ASP A 3 8.46 -6.72 -4.45
CA ASP A 3 7.96 -5.97 -3.28
C ASP A 3 6.84 -4.99 -3.64
N GLN A 4 6.90 -4.30 -4.78
CA GLN A 4 5.87 -3.33 -5.16
C GLN A 4 4.49 -3.97 -5.37
N PHE A 5 4.43 -5.19 -5.93
CA PHE A 5 3.15 -5.92 -6.09
C PHE A 5 2.67 -6.46 -4.75
N TYR A 6 3.60 -6.99 -3.95
CA TYR A 6 3.30 -7.43 -2.58
C TYR A 6 2.69 -6.29 -1.75
N TRP A 7 3.30 -5.11 -1.74
CA TRP A 7 2.80 -3.97 -1.00
C TRP A 7 1.50 -3.39 -1.58
N ALA A 8 1.34 -3.39 -2.91
CA ALA A 8 0.09 -2.98 -3.54
C ALA A 8 -1.09 -3.88 -3.11
N GLU A 9 -0.90 -5.20 -3.05
CA GLU A 9 -1.92 -6.12 -2.52
C GLU A 9 -2.24 -5.83 -1.05
N ARG A 10 -1.22 -5.59 -0.21
CA ARG A 10 -1.43 -5.25 1.20
C ARG A 10 -2.19 -3.95 1.37
N MET A 11 -1.86 -2.92 0.61
CA MET A 11 -2.58 -1.63 0.63
C MET A 11 -4.03 -1.80 0.17
N PHE A 12 -4.27 -2.62 -0.85
CA PHE A 12 -5.63 -2.96 -1.28
C PHE A 12 -6.43 -3.68 -0.20
N TRP A 13 -5.85 -4.67 0.49
CA TRP A 13 -6.52 -5.37 1.59
C TRP A 13 -6.85 -4.47 2.79
N LEU A 14 -6.01 -3.46 3.03
CA LEU A 14 -6.30 -2.43 4.04
C LEU A 14 -7.40 -1.45 3.59
N GLY A 15 -7.79 -1.48 2.31
CA GLY A 15 -8.79 -0.58 1.73
C GLY A 15 -8.27 0.83 1.45
N VAL A 16 -6.95 1.02 1.45
CA VAL A 16 -6.30 2.34 1.27
C VAL A 16 -5.76 2.55 -0.15
N ALA A 17 -5.96 1.58 -1.05
CA ALA A 17 -5.58 1.65 -2.46
C ALA A 17 -6.56 0.88 -3.34
N ALA A 18 -6.46 1.08 -4.66
CA ALA A 18 -7.17 0.26 -5.64
C ALA A 18 -6.53 -1.13 -5.79
N GLU A 19 -7.28 -2.06 -6.38
CA GLU A 19 -6.77 -3.38 -6.73
C GLU A 19 -5.52 -3.26 -7.63
N PRO A 20 -4.44 -4.00 -7.35
CA PRO A 20 -3.24 -3.95 -8.17
C PRO A 20 -3.53 -4.34 -9.62
N LEU A 21 -2.97 -3.58 -10.56
CA LEU A 21 -3.09 -3.91 -11.98
C LEU A 21 -2.31 -5.19 -12.28
N LYS A 22 -2.93 -6.05 -13.10
CA LYS A 22 -2.31 -7.31 -13.55
C LYS A 22 -1.05 -7.02 -14.37
N ARG A 23 -0.01 -7.83 -14.19
CA ARG A 23 1.31 -7.62 -14.80
C ARG A 23 1.24 -7.58 -16.33
N GLU A 24 0.34 -8.36 -16.91
CA GLU A 24 0.11 -8.49 -18.35
C GLU A 24 -0.41 -7.18 -18.98
N LEU A 25 -0.96 -6.28 -18.16
CA LEU A 25 -1.45 -4.96 -18.58
C LEU A 25 -0.40 -3.86 -18.38
N LEU A 26 0.57 -4.09 -17.51
CA LEU A 26 1.65 -3.13 -17.19
C LEU A 26 2.84 -3.27 -18.15
N VAL A 27 3.05 -4.46 -18.70
CA VAL A 27 4.11 -4.74 -19.67
C VAL A 27 3.46 -4.99 -21.02
N PRO A 28 3.65 -4.12 -22.04
CA PRO A 28 3.06 -4.32 -23.35
C PRO A 28 3.51 -5.66 -23.94
N HIS A 29 2.61 -6.65 -23.97
CA HIS A 29 2.84 -7.87 -24.73
C HIS A 29 2.43 -7.63 -26.17
N LYS A 30 3.22 -8.10 -27.15
CA LYS A 30 2.89 -7.96 -28.58
C LYS A 30 1.54 -8.66 -28.83
N GLY A 31 0.50 -7.87 -29.08
CA GLY A 31 -0.87 -8.34 -29.31
C GLY A 31 -1.91 -7.96 -28.24
N GLY A 32 -1.53 -7.24 -27.18
CA GLY A 32 -2.46 -6.78 -26.15
C GLY A 32 -3.38 -5.63 -26.60
N ASN A 33 -4.64 -5.66 -26.16
CA ASN A 33 -5.63 -4.59 -26.41
C ASN A 33 -5.40 -3.40 -25.45
N GLY A 34 -4.60 -2.42 -25.88
CA GLY A 34 -4.25 -1.24 -25.08
C GLY A 34 -5.45 -0.41 -24.56
N LEU A 35 -6.60 -0.48 -25.25
CA LEU A 35 -7.83 0.19 -24.79
C LEU A 35 -8.35 -0.42 -23.47
N GLU A 36 -8.21 -1.72 -23.29
CA GLU A 36 -8.64 -2.41 -22.08
C GLU A 36 -7.77 -2.03 -20.89
N GLY A 37 -6.43 -2.00 -21.10
CA GLY A 37 -5.49 -1.51 -20.09
C GLY A 37 -5.79 -0.07 -19.67
N ALA A 38 -6.10 0.82 -20.62
CA ALA A 38 -6.46 2.20 -20.34
C ALA A 38 -7.76 2.32 -19.52
N LYS A 39 -8.80 1.54 -19.85
CA LYS A 39 -10.05 1.50 -19.08
C LYS A 39 -9.84 1.01 -17.65
N MET A 40 -9.08 -0.08 -17.48
CA MET A 40 -8.77 -0.63 -16.17
C MET A 40 -7.97 0.36 -15.32
N LEU A 41 -6.98 1.04 -15.91
CA LEU A 41 -6.21 2.08 -15.23
C LEU A 41 -7.12 3.25 -14.79
N ALA A 42 -8.01 3.71 -15.67
CA ALA A 42 -8.96 4.79 -15.33
C ALA A 42 -9.87 4.38 -14.17
N ASN A 43 -10.38 3.15 -14.17
CA ASN A 43 -11.21 2.61 -13.09
C ASN A 43 -10.43 2.52 -11.77
N ALA A 44 -9.18 2.05 -11.79
CA ALA A 44 -8.33 1.98 -10.61
C ALA A 44 -8.06 3.38 -10.02
N ILE A 45 -7.79 4.38 -10.86
CA ILE A 45 -7.63 5.78 -10.43
C ILE A 45 -8.91 6.30 -9.79
N ASN A 46 -10.06 6.11 -10.45
CA ASN A 46 -11.35 6.57 -9.92
C ASN A 46 -11.69 5.91 -8.57
N PHE A 47 -11.41 4.60 -8.43
CA PHE A 47 -11.60 3.90 -7.17
C PHE A 47 -10.69 4.44 -6.06
N ALA A 48 -9.40 4.64 -6.35
CA ALA A 48 -8.44 5.19 -5.39
C ALA A 48 -8.81 6.61 -4.93
N LEU A 49 -9.50 7.39 -5.78
CA LEU A 49 -9.98 8.74 -5.46
C LEU A 49 -11.32 8.77 -4.70
N SER A 50 -11.97 7.62 -4.53
CA SER A 50 -13.27 7.52 -3.85
C SER A 50 -13.19 8.00 -2.40
N SER A 51 -14.33 8.49 -1.89
CA SER A 51 -14.46 8.93 -0.49
C SER A 51 -14.17 7.79 0.50
N HIS A 52 -14.55 6.56 0.15
CA HIS A 52 -14.30 5.38 0.97
C HIS A 52 -12.80 5.13 1.18
N VAL A 53 -12.00 5.12 0.10
CA VAL A 53 -10.55 4.91 0.19
C VAL A 53 -9.88 6.03 1.00
N LYS A 54 -10.30 7.28 0.80
CA LYS A 54 -9.78 8.43 1.56
C LYS A 54 -10.12 8.34 3.05
N ALA A 55 -11.36 8.00 3.38
CA ALA A 55 -11.79 7.82 4.77
C ALA A 55 -10.98 6.70 5.45
N ARG A 56 -10.81 5.57 4.76
CA ARG A 56 -10.04 4.45 5.29
C ARG A 56 -8.57 4.80 5.50
N ALA A 57 -7.97 5.53 4.56
CA ALA A 57 -6.60 6.02 4.70
C ALA A 57 -6.45 6.98 5.88
N LEU A 58 -7.42 7.86 6.11
CA LEU A 58 -7.43 8.78 7.24
C LEU A 58 -7.56 8.05 8.58
N GLU A 59 -8.41 7.01 8.66
CA GLU A 59 -8.54 6.17 9.86
C GLU A 59 -7.21 5.53 10.23
N PHE A 60 -6.51 4.91 9.28
CA PHE A 60 -5.18 4.33 9.51
C PHE A 60 -4.14 5.37 9.88
N ALA A 61 -4.10 6.50 9.18
CA ALA A 61 -3.15 7.58 9.50
C ALA A 61 -3.36 8.09 10.93
N THR A 62 -4.62 8.21 11.37
CA THR A 62 -4.96 8.63 12.73
C THR A 62 -4.51 7.59 13.75
N ALA A 63 -4.81 6.31 13.54
CA ALA A 63 -4.37 5.24 14.44
C ALA A 63 -2.83 5.22 14.56
N LEU A 64 -2.13 5.20 13.43
CA LEU A 64 -0.67 5.18 13.39
C LEU A 64 -0.02 6.43 14.01
N SER A 65 -0.67 7.59 13.94
CA SER A 65 -0.12 8.83 14.51
C SER A 65 0.04 8.80 16.03
N THR A 66 -0.64 7.86 16.70
CA THR A 66 -0.57 7.68 18.16
C THR A 66 0.33 6.53 18.58
N GLU A 67 0.88 5.78 17.62
CA GLU A 67 1.77 4.65 17.90
C GLU A 67 3.23 5.11 18.02
N ASP A 68 3.96 4.55 19.00
CA ASP A 68 5.40 4.76 19.18
C ASP A 68 6.17 3.43 19.16
N GLY A 69 5.74 2.52 18.27
CA GLY A 69 6.31 1.17 18.18
C GLY A 69 7.81 1.15 17.89
N VAL A 70 8.33 2.17 17.20
CA VAL A 70 9.77 2.28 16.90
C VAL A 70 10.57 2.57 18.17
N SER A 71 10.16 3.54 18.99
CA SER A 71 10.90 3.87 20.21
C SER A 71 10.83 2.73 21.21
N GLU A 72 9.67 2.08 21.35
CA GLU A 72 9.52 0.90 22.22
C GLU A 72 10.40 -0.27 21.75
N ALA A 73 10.44 -0.55 20.44
CA ALA A 73 11.34 -1.57 19.90
C ALA A 73 12.81 -1.24 20.15
N VAL A 74 13.22 0.01 19.95
CA VAL A 74 14.59 0.47 20.21
C VAL A 74 14.93 0.38 21.70
N LYS A 75 14.01 0.73 22.59
CA LYS A 75 14.18 0.61 24.04
C LYS A 75 14.43 -0.84 24.44
N ASN A 76 13.59 -1.76 23.97
CA ASN A 76 13.76 -3.19 24.28
C ASN A 76 15.10 -3.74 23.78
N LEU A 77 15.51 -3.36 22.56
CA LEU A 77 16.82 -3.75 22.02
C LEU A 77 17.99 -3.21 22.85
N LYS A 78 17.89 -1.97 23.36
CA LYS A 78 18.93 -1.40 24.23
C LYS A 78 19.03 -2.13 25.57
N GLU A 79 17.89 -2.50 26.15
CA GLU A 79 17.83 -3.30 27.38
C GLU A 79 18.46 -4.68 27.17
N GLU A 80 18.18 -5.36 26.05
CA GLU A 80 18.79 -6.66 25.71
C GLU A 80 20.30 -6.58 25.47
N LEU A 81 20.79 -5.49 24.89
CA LEU A 81 22.20 -5.28 24.59
C LEU A 81 23.02 -4.81 25.81
N GLY A 82 22.41 -4.68 26.99
CA GLY A 82 23.09 -4.26 28.22
C GLY A 82 23.48 -2.77 28.25
N GLY A 83 22.91 -1.95 27.36
CA GLY A 83 23.12 -0.51 27.36
C GLY A 83 22.28 0.15 28.46
N SER A 84 22.86 0.30 29.66
CA SER A 84 22.28 1.17 30.69
C SER A 84 22.27 2.62 30.18
N THR A 85 21.10 3.25 30.18
CA THR A 85 20.91 4.70 29.94
C THR A 85 21.72 5.55 30.90
#